data_AF-A0A946A736-F1
#
_entry.id   AF-A0A946A736-F1
#
_cell.length_a   1.000
_cell.length_b   1.000
_cell.length_c   1.000
_cell.angle_alpha   90.00
_cell.angle_beta   90.00
_cell.angle_gamma   90.00
#
_symmetry.space_group_name_H-M   'P 1'
#
loop_
_entity.id
_entity.type
_entity.pdbx_description
1 polymer ?
#
loop_
_entity_poly.entity_id
_entity_poly.type
_entity_poly.pdbx_seq_one_letter_code
_entity_poly.pdbx_strand_id
1 'polypeptide(L)'
;MKRQFKYPKHFEEQKKIPKITQKRIKLAEVSLGDFEGRLENELLNWFSLTPQHWIMLHMVMLAYYKNKSITKNELLKVIEKSYLTSNVYIDTAIKKGFFRIIRNEKDKRSIFILPSVITIKTFEGFIDRRDILYKGI
;
A
#
# COMPACT_ATOMS: atom_id res chain seq x y z
N MET A 1 35.19 5.68 23.90
CA MET A 1 34.41 6.86 23.43
C MET A 1 33.14 6.39 22.73
N LYS A 2 31.95 6.64 23.32
CA LYS A 2 30.66 6.31 22.69
C LYS A 2 30.34 7.37 21.63
N ARG A 3 30.27 6.98 20.34
CA ARG A 3 29.78 7.86 19.28
C ARG A 3 28.29 8.08 19.52
N GLN A 4 27.90 9.26 20.02
CA GLN A 4 26.50 9.67 20.07
C GLN A 4 26.01 9.83 18.64
N PHE A 5 25.12 8.94 18.21
CA PHE A 5 24.39 9.07 16.96
C PHE A 5 23.43 10.26 17.12
N LYS A 6 23.82 11.43 16.61
CA LYS A 6 22.94 12.59 16.52
C LYS A 6 21.89 12.28 15.46
N TYR A 7 20.64 12.11 15.88
CA TYR A 7 19.51 12.13 14.96
C TYR A 7 19.45 13.50 14.26
N PRO A 8 19.29 13.55 12.92
CA PRO A 8 19.03 14.80 12.25
C PRO A 8 17.67 15.34 12.72
N LYS A 9 17.69 16.59 13.20
CA LYS A 9 16.49 17.39 13.48
C LYS A 9 15.63 17.43 12.21
N HIS A 10 14.32 17.29 12.41
CA HIS A 10 13.25 17.41 11.41
C HIS A 10 13.65 18.24 10.18
N PHE A 11 13.90 17.55 9.07
CA PHE A 11 13.94 18.12 7.74
C PHE A 11 12.73 17.55 7.00
N GLU A 12 11.55 18.10 7.28
CA GLU A 12 10.41 17.96 6.37
C GLU A 12 10.62 18.89 5.17
N GLU A 13 11.64 18.59 4.37
CA GLU A 13 11.56 18.94 2.96
C GLU A 13 10.42 18.08 2.40
N GLN A 14 9.29 18.71 2.07
CA GLN A 14 8.30 18.09 1.19
C GLN A 14 8.99 17.87 -0.16
N LYS A 15 9.72 16.76 -0.30
CA LYS A 15 10.30 16.34 -1.57
C LYS A 15 9.15 16.25 -2.55
N LYS A 16 9.16 17.10 -3.57
CA LYS A 16 8.16 17.09 -4.65
C LYS A 16 8.07 15.65 -5.17
N ILE A 17 6.88 15.06 -5.05
CA ILE A 17 6.61 13.71 -5.55
C ILE A 17 6.95 13.70 -7.06
N PRO A 18 7.75 12.75 -7.57
CA PRO A 18 8.09 12.69 -8.99
C PRO A 18 6.84 12.65 -9.87
N LYS A 19 6.88 13.27 -11.06
CA LYS A 19 5.74 13.30 -12.01
C LYS A 19 5.19 11.90 -12.32
N ILE A 20 6.08 10.91 -12.48
CA ILE A 20 5.72 9.51 -12.71
C ILE A 20 4.91 8.95 -11.54
N THR A 21 5.34 9.22 -10.31
CA THR A 21 4.63 8.80 -9.10
C THR A 21 3.28 9.51 -8.95
N GLN A 22 3.19 10.80 -9.32
CA GLN A 22 1.91 11.53 -9.34
C GLN A 22 0.91 10.89 -10.32
N LYS A 23 1.38 10.54 -11.53
CA LYS A 23 0.57 9.82 -12.51
C LYS A 23 0.07 8.48 -11.95
N ARG A 24 0.96 7.70 -11.35
CA ARG A 24 0.61 6.42 -10.71
C ARG A 24 -0.37 6.56 -9.56
N ILE A 25 -0.28 7.62 -8.75
CA ILE A 25 -1.29 7.93 -7.72
C ILE A 25 -2.66 8.13 -8.37
N LYS A 26 -2.74 8.95 -9.42
CA LYS A 26 -4.01 9.23 -10.10
C LYS A 26 -4.61 7.96 -10.72
N LEU A 27 -3.79 7.15 -11.39
CA LEU A 27 -4.20 5.86 -11.96
C LEU A 27 -4.67 4.89 -10.87
N ALA A 28 -3.96 4.81 -9.74
CA ALA A 28 -4.35 3.98 -8.61
C ALA A 28 -5.67 4.44 -7.97
N GLU A 29 -5.92 5.76 -7.86
CA GLU A 29 -7.19 6.28 -7.35
C GLU A 29 -8.36 5.94 -8.26
N VAL A 30 -8.16 6.01 -9.58
CA VAL A 30 -9.17 5.62 -10.57
C VAL A 30 -9.41 4.11 -10.56
N SER A 31 -8.35 3.30 -10.51
CA SER A 31 -8.47 1.83 -10.51
C SER A 31 -9.10 1.26 -9.25
N LEU A 32 -9.18 2.04 -8.16
CA LEU A 32 -9.85 1.64 -6.93
C LEU A 32 -11.35 1.37 -7.17
N GLY A 33 -11.99 2.15 -8.05
CA GLY A 33 -13.39 1.97 -8.45
C GLY A 33 -13.61 0.90 -9.53
N ASP A 34 -12.52 0.39 -10.12
CA ASP A 34 -12.55 -0.50 -11.28
C ASP A 34 -12.03 -1.89 -10.88
N PHE A 35 -12.81 -2.52 -9.99
CA PHE A 35 -12.57 -3.85 -9.47
C PHE A 35 -12.74 -4.89 -10.59
N GLU A 36 -11.62 -5.46 -11.02
CA GLU A 36 -11.59 -6.60 -11.93
C GLU A 36 -11.38 -7.89 -11.13
N GLY A 37 -12.33 -8.82 -11.25
CA GLY A 37 -12.19 -10.16 -10.72
C GLY A 37 -11.34 -11.05 -11.63
N ARG A 38 -10.49 -11.88 -11.01
CA ARG A 38 -9.58 -12.88 -11.64
C ARG A 38 -8.50 -12.25 -12.53
N LEU A 39 -7.31 -12.09 -11.96
CA LEU A 39 -6.10 -11.65 -12.65
C LEU A 39 -5.12 -12.82 -12.77
N GLU A 40 -4.29 -12.86 -13.81
CA GLU A 40 -3.36 -13.98 -14.02
C GLU A 40 -2.26 -14.07 -12.95
N ASN A 41 -1.79 -12.92 -12.46
CA ASN A 41 -0.74 -12.86 -11.46
C ASN A 41 -1.28 -13.28 -10.09
N GLU A 42 -0.62 -14.22 -9.39
CA GLU A 42 -1.09 -14.76 -8.10
C GLU A 42 -1.40 -13.66 -7.07
N LEU A 43 -0.52 -12.67 -6.93
CA LEU A 43 -0.68 -11.58 -5.98
C LEU A 43 -1.91 -10.75 -6.34
N LEU A 44 -2.01 -10.31 -7.60
CA LEU A 44 -3.15 -9.51 -8.05
C LEU A 44 -4.46 -10.32 -7.97
N ASN A 45 -4.42 -11.60 -8.33
CA ASN A 45 -5.57 -12.49 -8.25
C ASN A 45 -6.11 -12.59 -6.83
N TRP A 46 -5.20 -12.75 -5.85
CA TRP A 46 -5.58 -12.83 -4.45
C TRP A 46 -6.21 -11.51 -3.96
N PHE A 47 -5.65 -10.37 -4.36
CA PHE A 47 -6.23 -9.07 -4.03
C PHE A 47 -7.52 -8.75 -4.81
N SER A 48 -7.76 -9.42 -5.94
CA SER A 48 -8.96 -9.32 -6.75
C SER A 48 -10.06 -10.33 -6.35
N LEU A 49 -9.90 -11.07 -5.25
CA LEU A 49 -10.92 -12.02 -4.80
C LEU A 49 -12.19 -11.30 -4.33
N THR A 50 -12.03 -10.17 -3.64
CA THR A 50 -13.15 -9.34 -3.20
C THR A 50 -12.79 -7.86 -3.29
N PRO A 51 -13.79 -6.96 -3.39
CA PRO A 51 -13.54 -5.51 -3.37
C PRO A 51 -12.76 -5.04 -2.15
N GLN A 52 -12.91 -5.72 -1.01
CA GLN A 52 -12.20 -5.37 0.22
C GLN A 52 -10.72 -5.72 0.17
N HIS A 53 -10.35 -6.86 -0.44
CA HIS A 53 -8.95 -7.15 -0.71
C HIS A 53 -8.38 -6.12 -1.70
N TRP A 54 -9.17 -5.72 -2.69
CA TRP A 54 -8.77 -4.73 -3.69
C TRP A 54 -8.47 -3.37 -3.07
N ILE A 55 -9.39 -2.88 -2.25
CA ILE A 55 -9.25 -1.64 -1.47
C ILE A 55 -8.02 -1.74 -0.56
N MET A 56 -7.82 -2.88 0.12
CA MET A 56 -6.65 -3.09 0.99
C MET A 56 -5.32 -2.91 0.23
N LEU A 57 -5.18 -3.49 -0.96
CA LEU A 57 -4.00 -3.30 -1.81
C LEU A 57 -3.80 -1.84 -2.18
N HIS A 58 -4.85 -1.19 -2.66
CA HIS A 58 -4.79 0.19 -3.13
C HIS A 58 -4.42 1.15 -2.01
N MET A 59 -5.00 1.00 -0.82
CA MET A 59 -4.71 1.88 0.32
C MET A 59 -3.24 1.79 0.75
N VAL A 60 -2.67 0.58 0.77
CA VAL A 60 -1.26 0.38 1.09
C VAL A 60 -0.35 0.99 0.02
N MET A 61 -0.68 0.81 -1.27
CA MET A 61 0.09 1.39 -2.38
C MET A 61 -0.02 2.92 -2.46
N LEU A 62 -1.21 3.48 -2.22
CA LEU A 62 -1.42 4.93 -2.18
C LEU A 62 -0.68 5.58 -1.01
N ALA A 63 -0.69 4.95 0.17
CA ALA A 63 0.12 5.41 1.30
C ALA A 63 1.61 5.42 0.93
N TYR A 64 2.10 4.33 0.33
CA TYR A 64 3.48 4.21 -0.15
C TYR A 64 3.86 5.32 -1.14
N TYR A 65 3.07 5.56 -2.20
CA TYR A 65 3.37 6.60 -3.18
C TYR A 65 3.31 8.02 -2.61
N LYS A 66 2.43 8.25 -1.63
CA LYS A 66 2.32 9.54 -0.93
C LYS A 66 3.40 9.72 0.14
N ASN A 67 4.35 8.79 0.27
CA ASN A 67 5.35 8.73 1.35
C ASN A 67 4.72 8.82 2.76
N LYS A 68 3.52 8.25 2.90
CA LYS A 68 2.80 8.17 4.17
C LYS A 68 2.90 6.75 4.72
N SER A 69 3.01 6.64 6.02
CA SER A 69 2.84 5.36 6.71
C SER A 69 1.36 5.07 6.90
N ILE A 70 0.95 3.80 6.76
CA ILE A 70 -0.38 3.33 7.16
C ILE A 70 -0.22 2.29 8.26
N THR A 71 -0.99 2.41 9.32
CA THR A 71 -1.00 1.45 10.42
C THR A 71 -1.95 0.29 10.14
N LYS A 72 -1.72 -0.86 10.79
CA LYS A 72 -2.67 -1.98 10.76
C LYS A 72 -4.07 -1.54 11.20
N ASN A 73 -4.17 -0.66 12.20
CA ASN A 73 -5.45 -0.19 12.73
C ASN A 73 -6.20 0.73 11.75
N GLU A 74 -5.49 1.60 11.02
CA GLU A 74 -6.09 2.39 9.95
C GLU A 74 -6.57 1.49 8.80
N LEU A 75 -5.76 0.51 8.41
CA LEU A 75 -6.13 -0.42 7.35
C LEU A 75 -7.38 -1.26 7.72
N LEU A 76 -7.49 -1.68 8.98
CA LEU A 76 -8.68 -2.38 9.50
C LEU A 76 -9.96 -1.54 9.37
N LYS A 77 -9.89 -0.22 9.54
CA LYS A 77 -11.05 0.67 9.44
C LYS A 77 -11.53 0.86 8.01
N VAL A 78 -10.61 0.76 7.03
CA VAL A 78 -10.94 0.95 5.61
C VAL A 78 -11.50 -0.34 4.99
N ILE A 79 -11.09 -1.49 5.51
CA ILE A 79 -11.70 -2.77 5.17
C ILE A 79 -13.03 -2.85 5.93
N GLU A 80 -14.12 -2.37 5.31
CA GLU A 80 -15.50 -2.35 5.83
C GLU A 80 -16.10 -3.75 6.07
N LYS A 81 -15.45 -4.53 6.94
CA LYS A 81 -15.80 -5.89 7.37
C LYS A 81 -15.64 -5.99 8.88
N SER A 82 -16.05 -7.14 9.43
CA SER A 82 -15.83 -7.43 10.84
C SER A 82 -14.33 -7.38 11.17
N TYR A 83 -14.01 -6.93 12.38
CA TYR A 83 -12.64 -6.83 12.86
C TYR A 83 -11.87 -8.15 12.68
N LEU A 84 -12.50 -9.29 12.96
CA LEU A 84 -11.88 -10.61 12.81
C LEU A 84 -11.50 -10.89 11.36
N THR A 85 -12.43 -10.68 10.42
CA THR A 85 -12.21 -10.93 8.99
C THR A 85 -11.12 -10.00 8.44
N SER A 86 -11.17 -8.71 8.78
CA SER A 86 -10.16 -7.75 8.34
C SER A 86 -8.77 -8.09 8.88
N ASN A 87 -8.66 -8.58 10.12
CA ASN A 87 -7.39 -9.05 10.67
C ASN A 87 -6.85 -10.26 9.91
N VAL A 88 -7.71 -11.26 9.64
CA VAL A 88 -7.32 -12.45 8.89
C VAL A 88 -6.79 -12.07 7.51
N TYR A 89 -7.42 -11.11 6.82
CA TYR A 89 -6.94 -10.65 5.51
C TYR A 89 -5.56 -10.00 5.57
N ILE A 90 -5.36 -9.07 6.51
CA ILE A 90 -4.07 -8.38 6.68
C ILE A 90 -2.97 -9.39 7.06
N ASP A 91 -3.26 -10.27 8.03
CA ASP A 91 -2.28 -11.27 8.49
C ASP A 91 -1.95 -12.28 7.40
N THR A 92 -2.92 -12.63 6.54
CA THR A 92 -2.68 -13.50 5.37
C THR A 92 -1.80 -12.80 4.34
N ALA A 93 -2.04 -11.51 4.04
CA ALA A 93 -1.20 -10.74 3.13
C ALA A 93 0.25 -10.61 3.63
N ILE A 94 0.44 -10.49 4.96
CA ILE A 94 1.77 -10.50 5.58
C ILE A 94 2.41 -11.88 5.46
N LYS A 95 1.69 -12.96 5.81
CA LYS A 95 2.19 -14.34 5.70
C LYS A 95 2.58 -14.74 4.28
N LYS A 96 1.83 -14.27 3.28
CA LYS A 96 2.13 -14.46 1.85
C LYS A 96 3.31 -13.60 1.35
N GLY A 97 3.85 -12.71 2.18
CA GLY A 97 4.95 -11.82 1.81
C GLY A 97 4.54 -10.66 0.90
N PHE A 98 3.24 -10.41 0.74
CA PHE A 98 2.73 -9.27 -0.03
C PHE A 98 2.94 -7.96 0.74
N PHE A 99 2.77 -8.00 2.06
CA PHE A 99 3.03 -6.87 2.94
C PHE A 99 4.15 -7.16 3.93
N ARG A 100 4.82 -6.09 4.35
CA ARG A 100 5.84 -6.06 5.40
C ARG A 100 5.35 -5.21 6.55
N ILE A 101 5.81 -5.56 7.75
CA ILE A 101 5.51 -4.81 8.97
C ILE A 101 6.76 -4.09 9.47
N ILE A 102 6.58 -2.85 9.94
CA ILE A 102 7.59 -2.13 10.71
C ILE A 102 6.96 -1.71 12.04
N ARG A 103 7.65 -2.00 13.14
CA ARG A 103 7.22 -1.54 14.48
C ARG A 103 7.56 -0.07 14.62
N ASN A 104 6.61 0.72 15.10
CA ASN A 104 6.85 2.12 15.40
C ASN A 104 7.74 2.23 16.65
N GLU A 105 8.86 2.95 16.54
CA GLU A 105 9.81 3.16 17.65
C GLU A 105 9.23 4.06 18.74
N LYS A 106 8.36 5.01 18.37
CA LYS A 106 7.73 5.96 19.29
C LYS A 106 6.53 5.34 20.02
N ASP A 107 5.72 4.56 19.29
CA ASP A 107 4.58 3.84 19.86
C ASP A 107 4.67 2.35 19.52
N LYS A 108 5.17 1.55 20.48
CA LYS A 108 5.36 0.11 20.32
C LYS A 108 4.07 -0.67 20.02
N ARG A 109 2.89 -0.08 20.26
CA ARG A 109 1.58 -0.69 19.97
C ARG A 109 1.18 -0.52 18.50
N SER A 110 1.76 0.45 17.81
CA SER A 110 1.47 0.75 16.42
C SER A 110 2.37 -0.05 15.47
N ILE A 111 1.75 -0.77 14.54
CA ILE A 111 2.42 -1.54 13.49
C ILE A 111 2.13 -0.87 12.16
N PHE A 112 3.18 -0.43 11.45
CA PHE A 112 3.07 0.09 10.09
C PHE A 112 3.07 -1.05 9.09
N ILE A 113 2.20 -0.94 8.09
CA ILE A 113 2.11 -1.84 6.95
C ILE A 113 2.76 -1.16 5.76
N LEU A 114 3.63 -1.89 5.07
CA LEU A 114 4.27 -1.46 3.83
C LEU A 114 4.09 -2.52 2.76
N PRO A 115 3.99 -2.14 1.47
CA PRO A 115 4.04 -3.11 0.41
C PRO A 115 5.44 -3.71 0.31
N SER A 116 5.52 -5.00 -0.02
CA SER A 116 6.80 -5.62 -0.36
C SER A 116 7.26 -5.21 -1.75
N VAL A 117 8.53 -5.47 -2.07
CA VAL A 117 9.12 -5.11 -3.38
C VAL A 117 8.37 -5.79 -4.54
N ILE A 118 7.92 -7.03 -4.35
CA ILE A 118 7.14 -7.75 -5.37
C ILE A 118 5.77 -7.12 -5.57
N THR A 119 5.13 -6.67 -4.48
CA THR A 119 3.84 -5.97 -4.53
C THR A 119 3.95 -4.65 -5.28
N ILE A 120 4.99 -3.87 -4.99
CA ILE A 120 5.25 -2.60 -5.69
C ILE A 120 5.38 -2.85 -7.20
N LYS A 121 6.32 -3.71 -7.60
CA LYS A 121 6.58 -3.97 -9.03
C LYS A 121 5.35 -4.52 -9.76
N THR A 122 4.65 -5.45 -9.12
CA THR A 122 3.46 -6.08 -9.70
C THR A 122 2.32 -5.07 -9.87
N PHE A 123 2.08 -4.25 -8.85
CA PHE A 123 1.02 -3.25 -8.90
C PHE A 123 1.35 -2.11 -9.88
N GLU A 124 2.61 -1.66 -9.93
CA GLU A 124 3.08 -0.70 -10.93
C GLU A 124 2.87 -1.21 -12.36
N GLY A 125 3.26 -2.45 -12.65
CA GLY A 125 3.01 -3.06 -13.97
C GLY A 125 1.52 -3.26 -14.29
N PHE A 126 0.66 -3.33 -13.27
CA PHE A 126 -0.78 -3.36 -13.46
C PHE A 126 -1.33 -1.98 -13.83
N ILE A 127 -1.05 -0.94 -13.04
CA ILE A 127 -1.56 0.42 -13.30
C ILE A 127 -0.96 1.02 -14.59
N ASP A 128 0.30 0.74 -14.89
CA ASP A 128 0.96 1.23 -16.11
C ASP A 128 0.31 0.61 -17.37
N ARG A 129 -0.23 -0.61 -17.31
CA ARG A 129 -1.03 -1.20 -18.41
C ARG A 129 -2.39 -0.53 -18.56
N ARG A 130 -3.03 -0.17 -17.45
CA ARG A 130 -4.32 0.52 -17.46
C ARG A 130 -4.24 1.96 -17.93
N ASP A 131 -3.05 2.55 -18.01
CA ASP A 131 -2.83 3.85 -18.68
C ASP A 131 -3.41 3.87 -20.11
N ILE A 132 -3.38 2.72 -20.80
CA ILE A 132 -3.94 2.56 -22.15
C ILE A 132 -5.47 2.62 -22.13
N LEU A 133 -6.11 2.20 -21.04
CA LEU A 133 -7.56 2.20 -20.85
C LEU A 133 -8.06 3.58 -20.38
N TYR A 134 -7.28 4.28 -19.57
CA TYR A 134 -7.64 5.58 -18.98
C TYR A 134 -7.14 6.78 -19.78
N LYS A 135 -7.04 6.66 -21.12
CA LYS A 135 -6.53 7.73 -22.00
C LYS A 135 -7.15 9.08 -21.63
N GLY A 136 -6.31 10.04 -21.24
CA GLY A 136 -6.71 11.40 -20.89
C GLY A 136 -6.67 11.74 -19.39
N ILE A 137 -6.27 10.79 -18.53
CA ILE A 137 -5.99 11.02 -17.10
C ILE A 137 -4.54 11.45 -16.88
#